data_AF-A0A536H205-F1
#
_entry.id   AF-A0A536H205-F1
#
_cell.length_a   1.000
_cell.length_b   1.000
_cell.length_c   1.000
_cell.angle_alpha   90.00
_cell.angle_beta   90.00
_cell.angle_gamma   90.00
#
_symmetry.space_group_name_H-M   'P 1'
#
loop_
_entity.id
_entity.type
_entity.pdbx_description
1 polymer ?
#
loop_
_entity_poly.entity_id
_entity_poly.type
_entity_poly.pdbx_seq_one_letter_code
_entity_poly.pdbx_strand_id
1 'polypeptide(L)'
;MPASKAKVDVDAFIEETGKTTLTALHVHAEGDPCSKVSGGDPVRLIVDGDTMNVETARGVYLGHLEHALGRRLIKFLEGGNRYSGAVATCEGGAIKVIVRETYQDPKFFGRPSFTIKKGREEFRPYAKESLLTRTADVEEADEDGEEPAEELDGMHTVDSAEDDVEVPDADEDTRKEDVY
;
A
#
# COMPACT_ATOMS: atom_id res chain seq x y z
N MET A 1 -23.67 -19.20 -20.08
CA MET A 1 -22.80 -18.14 -20.64
C MET A 1 -21.36 -18.62 -20.50
N PRO A 2 -20.62 -18.96 -21.58
CA PRO A 2 -19.23 -19.38 -21.43
C PRO A 2 -18.36 -18.15 -21.10
N ALA A 3 -17.59 -18.25 -20.01
CA ALA A 3 -16.62 -17.25 -19.61
C ALA A 3 -15.56 -17.10 -20.71
N SER A 4 -15.43 -15.89 -21.27
CA SER A 4 -14.32 -15.56 -22.16
C SER A 4 -13.02 -15.73 -21.39
N LYS A 5 -12.23 -16.75 -21.74
CA LYS A 5 -10.84 -16.89 -21.28
C LYS A 5 -10.09 -15.61 -21.66
N ALA A 6 -9.89 -14.73 -20.68
CA ALA A 6 -8.99 -13.61 -20.85
C ALA A 6 -7.61 -14.20 -21.18
N LYS A 7 -7.03 -13.77 -22.30
CA LYS A 7 -5.68 -14.19 -22.67
C LYS A 7 -4.74 -13.60 -21.62
N VAL A 8 -4.24 -14.48 -20.76
CA VAL A 8 -3.19 -14.14 -19.80
C VAL A 8 -1.97 -13.72 -20.58
N ASP A 9 -1.49 -12.51 -20.32
CA ASP A 9 -0.26 -12.03 -20.92
C ASP A 9 0.92 -12.72 -20.23
N VAL A 10 1.46 -13.76 -20.86
CA VAL A 10 2.57 -14.58 -20.32
C VAL A 10 3.78 -13.71 -20.02
N ASP A 11 3.96 -12.64 -20.79
CA ASP A 11 5.01 -11.65 -20.59
C ASP A 11 4.86 -10.96 -19.22
N ALA A 12 3.65 -10.72 -18.72
CA ALA A 12 3.46 -10.07 -17.42
C ALA A 12 4.03 -10.89 -16.23
N PHE A 13 4.24 -12.20 -16.41
CA PHE A 13 4.78 -13.10 -15.37
C PHE A 13 6.30 -13.21 -15.39
N ILE A 14 6.99 -12.59 -16.36
CA ILE A 14 8.45 -12.58 -16.39
C ILE A 14 8.95 -11.56 -15.36
N GLU A 15 9.57 -12.08 -14.30
CA GLU A 15 10.22 -11.26 -13.28
C GLU A 15 11.51 -10.68 -13.83
N GLU A 16 11.45 -9.44 -14.33
CA GLU A 16 12.63 -8.68 -14.72
C GLU A 16 12.98 -7.68 -13.60
N THR A 17 14.18 -7.82 -13.04
CA THR A 17 14.67 -6.97 -11.96
C THR A 17 14.57 -5.49 -12.33
N GLY A 18 13.75 -4.74 -11.59
CA GLY A 18 13.57 -3.29 -11.76
C GLY A 18 12.46 -2.88 -12.74
N LYS A 19 11.90 -3.82 -13.52
CA LYS A 19 10.72 -3.59 -14.40
C LYS A 19 9.46 -4.30 -13.94
N THR A 20 9.59 -5.31 -13.10
CA THR A 20 8.46 -6.05 -12.55
C THR A 20 8.49 -5.99 -11.03
N THR A 21 7.33 -5.89 -10.39
CA THR A 21 7.19 -6.01 -8.94
C THR A 21 6.01 -6.89 -8.57
N LEU A 22 6.21 -7.71 -7.54
CA LEU A 22 5.13 -8.42 -6.86
C LEU A 22 4.75 -7.63 -5.61
N THR A 23 3.47 -7.31 -5.48
CA THR A 23 2.94 -6.51 -4.38
C THR A 23 1.58 -7.03 -3.91
N ALA A 24 1.31 -6.89 -2.63
CA ALA A 24 0.03 -7.23 -2.03
C ALA A 24 -0.92 -6.04 -2.14
N LEU A 25 -2.20 -6.31 -2.42
CA LEU A 25 -3.24 -5.30 -2.41
C LEU A 25 -3.81 -5.15 -1.02
N HIS A 26 -4.12 -3.91 -0.65
CA HIS A 26 -4.94 -3.63 0.50
C HIS A 26 -6.40 -3.70 0.07
N VAL A 27 -7.08 -4.76 0.50
CA VAL A 27 -8.45 -5.09 0.11
C VAL A 27 -9.41 -4.35 1.04
N HIS A 28 -10.33 -3.57 0.45
CA HIS A 28 -11.40 -2.85 1.18
C HIS A 28 -12.80 -3.34 0.79
N ALA A 29 -12.91 -4.46 0.09
CA ALA A 29 -14.20 -4.96 -0.41
C ALA A 29 -15.01 -5.67 0.70
N GLU A 30 -16.31 -5.41 0.77
CA GLU A 30 -17.27 -6.08 1.68
C GLU A 30 -17.57 -7.56 1.33
N GLY A 31 -16.67 -8.24 0.63
CA GLY A 31 -16.82 -9.64 0.24
C GLY A 31 -15.51 -10.26 -0.22
N ASP A 32 -15.52 -11.55 -0.54
CA ASP A 32 -14.33 -12.28 -0.99
C ASP A 32 -14.04 -11.99 -2.49
N PRO A 33 -13.03 -11.16 -2.82
CA PRO A 33 -12.71 -10.84 -4.21
C PRO A 33 -12.17 -12.06 -4.97
N CYS A 34 -11.60 -13.04 -4.26
CA CYS A 34 -11.08 -14.28 -4.84
C CYS A 34 -12.16 -15.18 -5.42
N SER A 35 -13.42 -15.01 -5.03
CA SER A 35 -14.55 -15.76 -5.60
C SER A 35 -14.83 -15.43 -7.08
N LYS A 36 -14.42 -14.24 -7.55
CA LYS A 36 -14.70 -13.76 -8.93
C LYS A 36 -13.48 -13.73 -9.83
N VAL A 37 -12.29 -13.99 -9.27
CA VAL A 37 -11.00 -13.69 -9.87
C VAL A 37 -10.04 -14.83 -9.64
N SER A 38 -9.27 -15.18 -10.68
CA SER A 38 -8.28 -16.24 -10.62
C SER A 38 -6.88 -15.71 -10.88
N GLY A 39 -5.87 -16.43 -10.38
CA GLY A 39 -4.48 -16.18 -10.77
C GLY A 39 -4.32 -16.24 -12.29
N GLY A 40 -3.59 -15.29 -12.86
CA GLY A 40 -3.50 -15.10 -14.31
C GLY A 40 -4.38 -13.98 -14.85
N ASP A 41 -5.44 -13.57 -14.14
CA ASP A 41 -6.36 -12.58 -14.69
C ASP A 41 -5.68 -11.22 -14.88
N PRO A 42 -5.82 -10.58 -16.07
CA PRO A 42 -5.25 -9.27 -16.31
C PRO A 42 -5.98 -8.21 -15.48
N VAL A 43 -5.21 -7.30 -14.90
CA VAL A 43 -5.71 -6.18 -14.10
C VAL A 43 -5.38 -4.84 -14.74
N ARG A 44 -6.20 -3.85 -14.42
CA ARG A 44 -6.06 -2.44 -14.77
C ARG A 44 -5.70 -1.67 -13.52
N LEU A 45 -4.77 -0.73 -13.71
CA LEU A 45 -4.35 0.22 -12.69
C LEU A 45 -5.08 1.53 -12.94
N ILE A 46 -5.81 2.02 -11.94
CA ILE A 46 -6.64 3.22 -12.03
C ILE A 46 -6.15 4.21 -10.98
N VAL A 47 -5.84 5.42 -11.44
CA VAL A 47 -5.42 6.51 -10.57
C VAL A 47 -6.65 7.13 -9.93
N ASP A 48 -6.68 7.17 -8.59
CA ASP A 48 -7.71 7.83 -7.80
C ASP A 48 -7.03 8.76 -6.79
N GLY A 49 -6.89 10.03 -7.16
CA GLY A 49 -6.12 11.01 -6.38
C GLY A 49 -4.67 10.59 -6.20
N ASP A 50 -4.28 10.28 -4.96
CA ASP A 50 -2.92 9.87 -4.56
C ASP A 50 -2.79 8.34 -4.41
N THR A 51 -3.88 7.61 -4.65
CA THR A 51 -3.97 6.15 -4.49
C THR A 51 -4.07 5.47 -5.86
N MET A 52 -3.42 4.31 -5.97
CA MET A 52 -3.53 3.47 -7.17
C MET A 52 -4.47 2.29 -6.90
N ASN A 53 -5.66 2.38 -7.49
CA ASN A 53 -6.68 1.34 -7.44
C ASN A 53 -6.41 0.25 -8.47
N VAL A 54 -6.77 -0.99 -8.15
CA VAL A 54 -6.58 -2.16 -9.01
C VAL A 54 -7.93 -2.80 -9.28
N GLU A 55 -8.26 -2.91 -10.55
CA GLU A 55 -9.49 -3.52 -11.04
C GLU A 55 -9.20 -4.62 -12.05
N THR A 56 -10.07 -5.61 -12.12
CA THR A 56 -9.97 -6.64 -13.17
C THR A 56 -10.45 -6.10 -14.52
N ALA A 57 -10.09 -6.77 -15.61
CA ALA A 57 -10.66 -6.47 -16.93
C ALA A 57 -12.21 -6.55 -16.97
N ARG A 58 -12.84 -7.17 -15.97
CA ARG A 58 -14.30 -7.34 -15.84
C ARG A 58 -14.96 -6.24 -14.98
N GLY A 59 -14.19 -5.26 -14.48
CA GLY A 59 -14.70 -4.17 -13.63
C GLY A 59 -14.92 -4.57 -12.17
N VAL A 60 -14.31 -5.67 -11.72
CA VAL A 60 -14.31 -6.04 -10.29
C VAL A 60 -13.14 -5.33 -9.61
N TYR A 61 -13.44 -4.48 -8.63
CA TYR A 61 -12.47 -3.85 -7.76
C TYR A 61 -11.81 -4.89 -6.83
N LEU A 62 -10.47 -4.91 -6.83
CA LEU A 62 -9.68 -5.83 -6.01
C LEU A 62 -9.15 -5.16 -4.74
N GLY A 63 -8.86 -3.86 -4.81
CA GLY A 63 -8.18 -3.12 -3.75
C GLY A 63 -7.31 -2.03 -4.32
N HIS A 64 -6.39 -1.52 -3.49
CA HIS A 64 -5.40 -0.52 -3.87
C HIS A 64 -3.98 -0.98 -3.54
N LEU A 65 -3.01 -0.43 -4.26
CA LEU A 65 -1.60 -0.63 -3.98
C LEU A 65 -1.19 0.10 -2.70
N GLU A 66 -0.10 -0.35 -2.08
CA GLU A 66 0.57 0.36 -1.00
C GLU A 66 0.80 1.83 -1.38
N HIS A 67 0.46 2.76 -0.48
CA HIS A 67 0.55 4.22 -0.71
C HIS A 67 1.90 4.64 -1.32
N ALA A 68 3.03 4.16 -0.78
CA ALA A 68 4.35 4.53 -1.29
C ALA A 68 4.58 4.09 -2.74
N LEU A 69 4.12 2.88 -3.09
CA LEU A 69 4.21 2.34 -4.44
C LEU A 69 3.24 3.03 -5.40
N GLY A 70 1.99 3.22 -4.98
CA GLY A 70 0.93 3.88 -5.74
C GLY A 70 1.33 5.27 -6.18
N ARG A 71 1.72 6.15 -5.24
CA ARG A 71 2.19 7.52 -5.52
C ARG A 71 3.35 7.57 -6.50
N ARG A 72 4.28 6.62 -6.38
CA ARG A 72 5.43 6.54 -7.28
C ARG A 72 5.00 6.16 -8.68
N LEU A 73 4.12 5.16 -8.82
CA LEU A 73 3.59 4.74 -10.13
C LEU A 73 2.78 5.84 -10.81
N ILE A 74 1.99 6.60 -10.06
CA ILE A 74 1.23 7.75 -10.58
C ILE A 74 2.18 8.75 -11.26
N LYS A 75 3.27 9.16 -10.58
CA LYS A 75 4.27 10.09 -11.14
C LYS A 75 4.90 9.58 -12.44
N PHE A 76 5.15 8.28 -12.53
CA PHE A 76 5.71 7.70 -13.73
C PHE A 76 4.69 7.57 -14.86
N LEU A 77 3.44 7.22 -14.55
CA LEU A 77 2.32 7.22 -15.51
C LEU A 77 2.13 8.61 -16.12
N GLU A 78 2.11 9.65 -15.31
CA GLU A 78 2.01 11.05 -15.74
C GLU A 78 3.18 11.45 -16.65
N GLY A 79 4.38 10.93 -16.38
CA GLY A 79 5.55 11.21 -17.20
C GLY A 79 5.66 10.34 -18.47
N GLY A 80 4.70 9.45 -18.75
CA GLY A 80 4.59 8.70 -20.00
C GLY A 80 4.86 7.20 -19.91
N ASN A 81 5.18 6.68 -18.73
CA ASN A 81 5.40 5.24 -18.55
C ASN A 81 4.08 4.47 -18.64
N ARG A 82 4.14 3.22 -19.12
CA ARG A 82 2.97 2.36 -19.22
C ARG A 82 3.19 1.07 -18.46
N TYR A 83 2.18 0.65 -17.72
CA TYR A 83 2.22 -0.54 -16.88
C TYR A 83 1.11 -1.51 -17.28
N SER A 84 1.43 -2.80 -17.20
CA SER A 84 0.49 -3.92 -17.25
C SER A 84 0.51 -4.62 -15.91
N GLY A 85 -0.61 -5.20 -15.49
CA GLY A 85 -0.63 -6.06 -14.32
C GLY A 85 -1.43 -7.33 -14.52
N ALA A 86 -1.14 -8.33 -13.70
CA ALA A 86 -1.92 -9.55 -13.60
C ALA A 86 -2.06 -9.97 -12.14
N VAL A 87 -3.12 -10.73 -11.83
CA VAL A 87 -3.26 -11.36 -10.52
C VAL A 87 -2.26 -12.50 -10.42
N ALA A 88 -1.38 -12.46 -9.42
CA ALA A 88 -0.43 -13.53 -9.17
C ALA A 88 -1.09 -14.64 -8.34
N THR A 89 -1.61 -14.28 -7.17
CA THR A 89 -2.26 -15.21 -6.25
C THR A 89 -3.45 -14.54 -5.57
N CYS A 90 -4.49 -15.32 -5.27
CA CYS A 90 -5.65 -14.90 -4.50
C CYS A 90 -5.96 -16.00 -3.50
N GLU A 91 -5.69 -15.78 -2.22
CA GLU A 91 -5.89 -16.80 -1.17
C GLU A 91 -6.36 -16.15 0.12
N GLY A 92 -7.48 -16.63 0.68
CA GLY A 92 -7.98 -16.20 1.99
C GLY A 92 -8.20 -14.68 2.10
N GLY A 93 -8.64 -14.02 1.03
CA GLY A 93 -8.79 -12.56 0.96
C GLY A 93 -7.49 -11.78 0.72
N ALA A 94 -6.32 -12.43 0.79
CA ALA A 94 -5.04 -11.82 0.43
C ALA A 94 -4.81 -11.92 -1.08
N ILE A 95 -4.78 -10.77 -1.75
CA ILE A 95 -4.53 -10.68 -3.19
C ILE A 95 -3.12 -10.16 -3.42
N LYS A 96 -2.34 -10.87 -4.23
CA LYS A 96 -1.06 -10.40 -4.75
C LYS A 96 -1.19 -10.17 -6.24
N VAL A 97 -0.68 -9.04 -6.69
CA VAL A 97 -0.63 -8.68 -8.11
C VAL A 97 0.81 -8.49 -8.54
N ILE A 98 1.07 -8.88 -9.77
CA ILE A 98 2.31 -8.57 -10.46
C ILE A 98 2.06 -7.34 -11.33
N VAL A 99 2.93 -6.35 -11.22
CA VAL A 99 2.91 -5.15 -12.06
C VAL A 99 4.21 -5.10 -12.84
N ARG A 100 4.10 -4.97 -14.16
CA ARG A 100 5.22 -4.89 -15.10
C ARG A 100 5.18 -3.57 -15.86
N GLU A 101 6.34 -2.94 -16.00
CA GLU A 101 6.55 -1.83 -16.91
C GLU A 101 6.61 -2.35 -18.36
N THR A 102 5.66 -1.91 -19.17
CA THR A 102 5.57 -2.25 -20.60
C THR A 102 6.28 -1.22 -21.48
N TYR A 103 6.39 0.01 -20.99
CA TYR A 103 7.05 1.10 -21.69
C TYR A 103 7.64 2.08 -20.69
N GLN A 104 8.91 2.44 -20.92
CA GLN A 104 9.65 3.45 -20.18
C GLN A 104 9.84 4.68 -21.08
N ASP A 105 9.36 5.83 -20.63
CA ASP A 105 9.59 7.10 -21.30
C ASP A 105 11.08 7.51 -21.19
N PRO A 106 11.67 8.10 -22.24
CA PRO A 106 13.06 8.60 -22.19
C PRO A 106 13.36 9.51 -21.01
N LYS A 107 12.36 10.24 -20.47
CA LYS A 107 12.50 11.08 -19.26
C LYS A 107 12.95 10.30 -18.03
N PHE A 108 12.64 9.01 -17.98
CA PHE A 108 12.96 8.14 -16.84
C PHE A 108 14.01 7.09 -17.18
N PHE A 109 14.76 7.27 -18.28
CA PHE A 109 15.82 6.34 -18.65
C PHE A 109 16.84 6.19 -17.51
N GLY A 110 17.12 4.95 -17.12
CA GLY A 110 18.01 4.63 -15.99
C GLY A 110 17.39 4.81 -14.59
N ARG A 111 16.13 5.24 -14.48
CA ARG A 111 15.38 5.25 -13.21
C ARG A 111 14.34 4.12 -13.23
N PRO A 112 14.56 3.02 -12.49
CA PRO A 112 13.58 1.94 -12.44
C PRO A 112 12.29 2.43 -11.79
N SER A 113 11.15 1.94 -12.27
CA SER A 113 9.84 2.25 -11.70
C SER A 113 9.65 1.65 -10.31
N PHE A 114 10.27 0.50 -10.07
CA PHE A 114 10.14 -0.26 -8.84
C PHE A 114 11.41 -0.15 -7.99
N THR A 115 11.27 -0.20 -6.65
CA THR A 115 12.43 -0.36 -5.79
C THR A 115 13.02 -1.75 -6.01
N ILE A 116 14.32 -1.82 -6.30
CA ILE A 116 15.04 -3.07 -6.27
C ILE A 116 15.16 -3.44 -4.80
N LYS A 117 14.30 -4.34 -4.31
CA LYS A 117 14.47 -4.96 -3.00
C LYS A 117 15.78 -5.73 -3.08
N LYS A 118 16.89 -5.13 -2.65
CA LYS A 118 18.12 -5.88 -2.36
C LYS A 118 17.69 -6.93 -1.34
N GLY A 119 17.63 -8.19 -1.77
CA GLY A 119 17.16 -9.28 -0.92
C GLY A 119 17.85 -9.15 0.43
N ARG A 120 17.09 -8.84 1.47
CA ARG A 120 17.55 -9.01 2.84
C ARG A 120 17.41 -10.49 3.19
N GLU A 121 18.00 -11.33 2.35
CA GLU A 121 18.54 -12.58 2.83
C GLU A 121 19.96 -12.22 3.25
N GLU A 122 20.05 -11.65 4.46
CA GLU A 122 21.27 -11.75 5.24
C GLU A 122 21.50 -13.25 5.48
N PHE A 123 21.97 -13.94 4.44
CA PHE A 123 22.66 -15.19 4.58
C PHE A 123 23.90 -14.81 5.40
N ARG A 124 23.80 -14.99 6.71
CA ARG A 124 24.93 -14.94 7.64
C ARG A 124 25.36 -16.39 7.90
N PRO A 125 26.07 -17.06 6.97
CA PRO A 125 26.47 -18.46 7.15
C PRO A 125 27.47 -18.70 8.29
N TYR A 126 27.75 -17.71 9.15
CA TYR A 126 28.69 -17.80 10.25
C TYR A 126 28.30 -16.94 11.46
N ALA A 127 27.03 -16.96 11.90
CA ALA A 127 26.76 -16.62 13.29
C ALA A 127 27.39 -17.72 14.18
N LYS A 128 28.72 -17.62 14.37
CA LYS A 128 29.54 -18.52 15.17
C LYS A 128 28.94 -18.62 16.56
N GLU A 129 28.95 -19.84 17.06
CA GLU A 129 28.50 -20.34 18.36
C GLU A 129 29.27 -19.75 19.57
N SER A 130 29.83 -18.55 19.43
CA SER A 130 30.75 -17.94 20.40
C SER A 130 30.09 -16.88 21.31
N LEU A 131 28.77 -16.75 21.30
CA LEU A 131 28.02 -15.90 22.24
C LEU A 131 27.36 -16.67 23.39
N LEU A 132 27.56 -17.99 23.49
CA LEU A 132 26.93 -18.84 24.51
C LEU A 132 27.90 -19.34 25.59
N THR A 133 29.10 -18.76 25.69
CA THR A 133 30.08 -19.13 26.72
C THR A 133 29.85 -18.30 27.99
N ARG A 134 28.97 -18.83 28.86
CA ARG A 134 28.98 -18.77 30.34
C ARG A 134 29.68 -17.56 30.98
N THR A 135 28.90 -16.55 31.36
CA THR A 135 29.07 -15.87 32.65
C THR A 135 28.30 -16.73 33.68
N ALA A 136 28.98 -17.58 34.44
CA ALA A 136 29.64 -17.29 35.71
C ALA A 136 28.61 -17.13 36.85
N ASP A 137 28.61 -18.19 37.67
CA ASP A 137 28.20 -18.33 39.07
C ASP A 137 26.72 -18.18 39.49
N VAL A 138 26.23 -19.33 39.95
CA VAL A 138 25.13 -19.57 40.86
C VAL A 138 25.55 -19.07 42.25
N GLU A 139 24.83 -18.11 42.83
CA GLU A 139 24.59 -18.08 44.27
C GLU A 139 23.09 -17.86 44.50
N GLU A 140 22.50 -18.76 45.29
CA GLU A 140 21.12 -18.78 45.72
C GLU A 140 20.80 -17.62 46.66
N ALA A 141 19.64 -16.98 46.50
CA ALA A 141 18.89 -16.36 47.60
C ALA A 141 17.44 -16.05 47.17
N ASP A 142 16.57 -16.97 47.59
CA ASP A 142 15.20 -16.81 48.08
C ASP A 142 14.08 -16.18 47.20
N GLU A 143 13.02 -16.99 47.07
CA GLU A 143 11.63 -16.63 46.77
C GLU A 143 11.13 -15.50 47.69
N ASP A 144 10.53 -14.46 47.11
CA ASP A 144 9.17 -14.03 47.48
C ASP A 144 8.63 -13.08 46.40
N GLY A 145 7.35 -13.24 46.06
CA GLY A 145 6.71 -12.56 44.95
C GLY A 145 6.30 -11.13 45.25
N GLU A 146 6.25 -10.30 44.22
CA GLU A 146 5.31 -9.16 44.18
C GLU A 146 5.15 -8.71 42.72
N GLU A 147 3.90 -8.61 42.26
CA GLU A 147 3.55 -8.19 40.89
C GLU A 147 3.80 -6.68 40.72
N PRO A 148 4.41 -6.20 39.62
CA PRO A 148 4.52 -4.77 39.40
C PRO A 148 3.18 -4.19 38.93
N ALA A 149 2.63 -3.28 39.73
CA ALA A 149 1.49 -2.44 39.38
C ALA A 149 1.84 -1.52 38.19
N GLU A 150 0.98 -1.55 37.17
CA GLU A 150 1.02 -0.64 36.02
C GLU A 150 0.46 0.73 36.42
N GLU A 151 1.33 1.73 36.59
CA GLU A 151 0.96 3.14 36.68
C GLU A 151 1.64 3.92 35.55
N LEU A 152 0.93 4.16 34.44
CA LEU A 152 1.22 5.31 33.57
C LEU A 152 -0.09 6.02 33.19
N ASP A 153 -0.43 6.92 34.10
CA ASP A 153 -1.30 8.08 33.92
C ASP A 153 -0.81 8.95 32.75
N GLY A 154 -1.75 9.44 31.94
CA GLY A 154 -1.44 10.26 30.77
C GLY A 154 -2.63 10.55 29.87
N MET A 155 -3.81 10.75 30.46
CA MET A 155 -5.01 11.22 29.79
C MET A 155 -4.85 12.72 29.49
N HIS A 156 -4.53 13.10 28.25
CA HIS A 156 -4.71 14.49 27.83
C HIS A 156 -6.04 14.61 27.09
N THR A 157 -7.05 15.10 27.80
CA THR A 157 -8.34 15.51 27.27
C THR A 157 -8.18 16.71 26.35
N VAL A 158 -9.00 16.75 25.30
CA VAL A 158 -9.19 17.92 24.43
C VAL A 158 -9.87 19.02 25.24
N ASP A 159 -9.21 20.17 25.40
CA ASP A 159 -9.88 21.37 25.92
C ASP A 159 -10.33 22.20 24.71
N SER A 160 -11.64 22.44 24.65
CA SER A 160 -12.26 23.33 23.67
C SER A 160 -11.85 24.76 23.99
N ALA A 161 -11.03 25.37 23.15
CA ALA A 161 -10.88 26.81 23.07
C ALA A 161 -11.59 27.29 21.80
N GLU A 162 -12.82 27.73 22.01
CA GLU A 162 -13.49 28.83 21.29
C GLU A 162 -12.47 29.87 20.79
N ASP A 163 -12.23 29.90 19.48
CA ASP A 163 -11.46 30.96 18.82
C ASP A 163 -12.39 31.72 17.87
N ASP A 164 -12.50 33.00 18.19
CA ASP A 164 -13.35 34.04 17.66
C ASP A 164 -13.01 34.34 16.19
N VAL A 165 -13.93 34.06 15.27
CA VAL A 165 -13.77 34.47 13.86
C VAL A 165 -14.45 35.82 13.67
N GLU A 166 -13.66 36.88 13.90
CA GLU A 166 -14.00 38.27 13.61
C GLU A 166 -14.32 38.41 12.10
N VAL A 167 -15.58 38.75 11.80
CA VAL A 167 -16.05 39.00 10.43
C VAL A 167 -15.83 40.49 10.12
N PRO A 168 -15.01 40.85 9.10
CA PRO A 168 -14.99 42.22 8.63
C PRO A 168 -16.19 42.49 7.70
N ASP A 169 -16.96 43.51 8.07
CA ASP A 169 -18.06 44.14 7.33
C ASP A 169 -17.62 44.89 6.04
N ALA A 170 -18.63 45.23 5.23
CA ALA A 170 -18.67 46.00 3.96
C ALA A 170 -18.55 45.14 2.68
N ASP A 171 -19.50 45.16 1.75
CA ASP A 171 -20.10 46.36 1.14
C ASP A 171 -21.57 46.17 0.72
N GLU A 172 -22.21 47.31 0.53
CA GLU A 172 -23.63 47.64 0.38
C GLU A 172 -24.06 47.52 -1.09
N ASP A 173 -25.17 46.82 -1.39
CA ASP A 173 -26.01 47.20 -2.54
C ASP A 173 -27.47 46.74 -2.31
N THR A 174 -28.26 47.65 -1.78
CA THR A 174 -29.70 47.49 -1.62
C THR A 174 -30.42 47.91 -2.90
N ARG A 175 -30.81 46.94 -3.74
CA ARG A 175 -31.82 47.18 -4.78
C ARG A 175 -33.18 46.67 -4.33
N LYS A 176 -33.99 47.58 -3.80
CA LYS A 176 -35.45 47.46 -3.76
C LYS A 176 -36.01 48.18 -4.99
N GLU A 177 -36.68 47.45 -5.86
CA GLU A 177 -37.90 47.93 -6.52
C GLU A 177 -38.56 46.74 -7.22
N ASP A 178 -39.72 46.34 -6.72
CA ASP A 178 -40.87 46.04 -7.58
C ASP A 178 -42.12 46.25 -6.72
N VAL A 179 -42.76 47.39 -6.99
CA VAL A 179 -44.10 47.79 -6.54
C VAL A 179 -45.11 47.09 -7.44
N TYR A 180 -46.20 46.56 -6.86
CA TYR A 180 -47.43 46.22 -7.57
C TYR A 180 -48.54 47.18 -7.16
#